data_AF-A0A9E2P8X5-F1
#
_entry.id   AF-A0A9E2P8X5-F1
#
_cell.length_a   1.000
_cell.length_b   1.000
_cell.length_c   1.000
_cell.angle_alpha   90.00
_cell.angle_beta   90.00
_cell.angle_gamma   90.00
#
_symmetry.space_group_name_H-M   'P 1'
#
loop_
_entity.id
_entity.type
_entity.pdbx_description
1 polymer ?
#
loop_
_entity_poly.entity_id
_entity_poly.type
_entity_poly.pdbx_seq_one_letter_code
_entity_poly.pdbx_strand_id
1 'polypeptide(L)'
;DDELAKLMRMAGLDTAYLAIESGSPYVLNEIIHKPLTVEKVKPVVQILRKYDFWIQGYFVNGLPGEKDEHREETVKFIKDVGLDWSGFSLATPSRGSELYKICIEKGYIRKDIGIGEMDTTQYVINTPEYSPEYVTRKSYLMNLEVNFVNNYRMKHGEYKIASACFKDLIARYPDHAFAYYYLAQALYGLKETTQAKQAMHKMLEITENDSVWKEYFNFFKIEL
;
A
#
# COMPACT_ATOMS: atom_id res chain seq x y z
N ASP A 1 -6.01 16.16 17.07
CA ASP A 1 -6.20 15.78 18.48
C ASP A 1 -7.61 15.19 18.64
N ASP A 2 -7.98 14.76 19.85
CA ASP A 2 -9.24 14.06 20.15
C ASP A 2 -10.48 14.92 19.88
N GLU A 3 -10.44 16.19 20.28
CA GLU A 3 -11.54 17.13 20.09
C GLU A 3 -11.80 17.39 18.60
N LEU A 4 -10.74 17.63 17.82
CA LEU A 4 -10.87 17.83 16.39
C LEU A 4 -11.42 16.60 15.68
N ALA A 5 -10.97 15.39 16.03
CA ALA A 5 -11.47 14.15 15.44
C ALA A 5 -12.97 13.95 15.73
N LYS A 6 -13.41 14.26 16.96
CA LYS A 6 -14.84 14.24 17.33
C LYS A 6 -15.66 15.21 16.48
N LEU A 7 -15.20 16.46 16.34
CA LEU A 7 -15.89 17.48 15.56
C LEU A 7 -15.95 17.12 14.08
N MET A 8 -14.86 16.60 13.51
CA MET A 8 -14.84 16.09 12.13
C MET A 8 -15.88 14.99 11.93
N ARG A 9 -15.97 14.04 12.86
CA ARG A 9 -16.97 12.97 12.78
C ARG A 9 -18.40 13.50 12.86
N MET A 10 -18.65 14.45 13.78
CA MET A 10 -19.96 15.10 13.91
C MET A 10 -20.35 15.90 12.67
N ALA A 11 -19.37 16.44 11.94
CA ALA A 11 -19.57 17.11 10.67
C ALA A 11 -19.82 16.15 9.49
N GLY A 12 -19.81 14.83 9.72
CA GLY A 12 -20.09 13.81 8.71
C GLY A 12 -18.85 13.27 8.00
N LEU A 13 -17.64 13.63 8.41
CA LEU A 13 -16.44 13.00 7.87
C LEU A 13 -16.36 11.55 8.39
N ASP A 14 -16.00 10.63 7.51
CA ASP A 14 -15.87 9.21 7.80
C ASP A 14 -14.51 8.63 7.41
N THR A 15 -13.70 9.38 6.68
CA THR A 15 -12.45 8.90 6.08
C THR A 15 -11.32 9.87 6.38
N ALA A 16 -10.17 9.34 6.78
CA ALA A 16 -8.95 10.08 7.03
C ALA A 16 -7.82 9.55 6.13
N TYR A 17 -7.27 10.45 5.30
CA TYR A 17 -6.12 10.17 4.47
C TYR A 17 -4.86 10.77 5.10
N LEU A 18 -3.93 9.91 5.49
CA LEU A 18 -2.69 10.29 6.14
C LEU A 18 -1.54 10.14 5.15
N ALA A 19 -1.00 11.27 4.69
CA ALA A 19 0.27 11.27 3.98
C ALA A 19 1.36 10.95 5.01
N ILE A 20 1.90 9.73 5.00
CA ILE A 20 2.95 9.27 5.94
C ILE A 20 4.30 9.23 5.20
N GLU A 21 4.29 8.90 3.92
CA GLU A 21 5.41 8.70 2.99
C GLU A 21 6.31 7.51 3.30
N SER A 22 6.76 7.34 4.54
CA SER A 22 7.61 6.23 4.96
C SER A 22 7.45 5.94 6.44
N GLY A 23 7.62 4.67 6.83
CA GLY A 23 7.78 4.29 8.24
C GLY A 23 9.24 4.31 8.71
N SER A 24 10.18 4.62 7.82
CA SER A 24 11.61 4.75 8.14
C SER A 24 11.94 6.19 8.54
N PRO A 25 12.46 6.44 9.76
CA PRO A 25 12.96 7.76 10.14
C PRO A 25 14.06 8.28 9.21
N TYR A 26 14.92 7.40 8.69
CA TYR A 26 15.97 7.80 7.75
C TYR A 26 15.37 8.35 6.46
N VAL A 27 14.42 7.64 5.85
CA VAL A 27 13.79 8.10 4.61
C VAL A 27 13.05 9.42 4.82
N LEU A 28 12.31 9.56 5.94
CA LEU A 28 11.59 10.80 6.25
C LEU A 28 12.52 11.99 6.43
N ASN A 29 13.62 11.82 7.18
CA ASN A 29 14.48 12.93 7.58
C ASN A 29 15.58 13.25 6.55
N GLU A 30 16.18 12.23 5.95
CA GLU A 30 17.38 12.37 5.10
C GLU A 30 17.09 12.34 3.61
N ILE A 31 15.93 11.82 3.18
CA ILE A 31 15.57 11.71 1.75
C ILE A 31 14.40 12.62 1.40
N ILE A 32 13.29 12.53 2.15
CA ILE A 32 12.06 13.28 1.86
C ILE A 32 12.05 14.64 2.54
N HIS A 33 12.80 14.79 3.63
CA HIS A 33 12.81 15.98 4.50
C HIS A 33 11.41 16.36 5.02
N LYS A 34 10.58 15.35 5.32
CA LYS A 34 9.25 15.56 5.89
C LYS A 34 9.36 15.76 7.41
N PRO A 35 8.81 16.85 7.98
CA PRO A 35 8.85 17.09 9.43
C PRO A 35 7.82 16.21 10.18
N LEU A 36 7.97 14.89 10.07
CA LEU A 36 7.12 13.88 10.67
C LEU A 36 7.95 12.93 11.54
N THR A 37 7.53 12.79 12.78
CA THR A 37 8.07 11.78 13.71
C THR A 37 7.15 10.56 13.66
N VAL A 38 7.66 9.41 13.23
CA VAL A 38 6.87 8.17 12.98
C VAL A 38 6.02 7.78 14.20
N GLU A 39 6.59 7.95 15.40
CA GLU A 39 5.96 7.62 16.68
C GLU A 39 4.70 8.44 16.96
N LYS A 40 4.54 9.62 16.33
CA LYS A 40 3.35 10.46 16.48
C LYS A 40 2.17 9.95 15.65
N VAL A 41 2.40 9.09 14.65
CA VAL A 41 1.33 8.62 13.76
C VAL A 41 0.40 7.66 14.49
N LYS A 42 0.93 6.72 15.28
CA LYS A 42 0.10 5.72 15.99
C LYS A 42 -0.93 6.35 16.95
N PRO A 43 -0.58 7.33 17.81
CA PRO A 43 -1.57 8.06 18.60
C PRO A 43 -2.68 8.73 17.78
N VAL A 44 -2.33 9.35 16.64
CA VAL A 44 -3.32 9.99 15.74
C VAL A 44 -4.27 8.94 15.17
N VAL A 45 -3.72 7.82 14.70
CA VAL A 45 -4.49 6.70 14.15
C VAL A 45 -5.41 6.07 15.21
N GLN A 46 -4.98 5.96 16.47
CA GLN A 46 -5.82 5.51 17.59
C GLN A 46 -6.97 6.47 17.88
N ILE A 47 -6.73 7.78 17.86
CA ILE A 47 -7.77 8.81 18.02
C ILE A 47 -8.81 8.72 16.91
N LEU A 48 -8.37 8.62 15.64
CA LEU A 48 -9.29 8.52 14.50
C LEU A 48 -10.15 7.25 14.61
N ARG A 49 -9.56 6.12 15.01
CA ARG A 49 -10.32 4.87 15.14
C ARG A 49 -11.35 4.91 16.26
N LYS A 50 -11.07 5.60 17.37
CA LYS A 50 -12.04 5.83 18.45
C LYS A 50 -13.34 6.46 17.95
N TYR A 51 -13.30 7.20 16.83
CA TYR A 51 -14.45 7.86 16.22
C TYR A 51 -14.93 7.18 14.92
N ASP A 52 -14.55 5.92 14.70
CA ASP A 52 -14.97 5.10 13.56
C ASP A 52 -14.61 5.68 12.17
N PHE A 53 -13.46 6.36 12.08
CA PHE A 53 -12.92 6.72 10.77
C PHE A 53 -12.38 5.49 10.04
N TRP A 54 -12.57 5.46 8.72
CA TRP A 54 -11.75 4.71 7.78
C TRP A 54 -10.41 5.42 7.61
N ILE A 55 -9.30 4.74 7.90
CA ILE A 55 -7.97 5.34 7.98
C ILE A 55 -7.09 4.77 6.88
N GLN A 56 -6.73 5.59 5.91
CA GLN A 56 -5.82 5.21 4.84
C GLN A 56 -4.51 5.98 4.95
N GLY A 57 -3.39 5.25 4.95
CA GLY A 57 -2.05 5.84 4.89
C GLY A 57 -1.47 5.80 3.47
N TYR A 58 -0.69 6.82 3.10
CA TYR A 58 0.04 6.86 1.83
C TYR A 58 1.55 6.80 2.06
N PHE A 59 2.22 6.02 1.22
CA PHE A 59 3.65 5.73 1.26
C PHE A 59 4.26 5.88 -0.15
N VAL A 60 5.51 6.34 -0.21
CA VAL A 60 6.27 6.53 -1.45
C VAL A 60 7.49 5.63 -1.40
N ASN A 61 7.59 4.71 -2.37
CA ASN A 61 8.73 3.82 -2.54
C ASN A 61 9.56 4.22 -3.76
N GLY A 62 10.83 3.82 -3.80
CA GLY A 62 11.70 4.00 -4.97
C GLY A 62 12.43 5.35 -4.99
N LEU A 63 12.66 5.94 -3.83
CA LEU A 63 13.49 7.15 -3.76
C LEU A 63 14.98 6.78 -3.88
N PRO A 64 15.79 7.55 -4.63
CA PRO A 64 17.24 7.41 -4.59
C PRO A 64 17.80 7.44 -3.16
N GLY A 65 18.57 6.42 -2.78
CA GLY A 65 19.09 6.25 -1.42
C GLY A 65 18.20 5.45 -0.48
N GLU A 66 16.95 5.14 -0.86
CA GLU A 66 16.09 4.22 -0.11
C GLU A 66 16.55 2.77 -0.31
N LYS A 67 16.85 2.09 0.79
CA LYS A 67 17.29 0.70 0.85
C LYS A 67 16.17 -0.23 1.32
N ASP A 68 16.36 -1.53 1.13
CA ASP A 68 15.39 -2.54 1.55
C ASP A 68 15.17 -2.56 3.06
N GLU A 69 16.18 -2.24 3.88
CA GLU A 69 16.02 -2.08 5.33
C GLU A 69 14.97 -1.01 5.68
N HIS A 70 14.94 0.11 4.97
CA HIS A 70 13.95 1.17 5.18
C HIS A 70 12.54 0.77 4.72
N ARG A 71 12.46 -0.04 3.66
CA ARG A 71 11.17 -0.61 3.18
C ARG A 71 10.62 -1.61 4.19
N GLU A 72 11.49 -2.41 4.80
CA GLU A 72 11.13 -3.33 5.87
C GLU A 72 10.68 -2.61 7.14
N GLU A 73 11.35 -1.53 7.54
CA GLU A 73 10.89 -0.63 8.60
C GLU A 73 9.48 -0.10 8.32
N THR A 74 9.23 0.32 7.07
CA THR A 74 7.92 0.80 6.63
C THR A 74 6.84 -0.29 6.72
N VAL A 75 7.13 -1.51 6.24
CA VAL A 75 6.21 -2.65 6.37
C VAL A 75 5.92 -2.96 7.83
N LYS A 76 6.95 -3.00 8.69
CA LYS A 76 6.80 -3.26 10.13
C LYS A 76 5.93 -2.19 10.79
N PHE A 77 6.16 -0.93 10.46
CA PHE A 77 5.37 0.20 10.95
C PHE A 77 3.89 0.06 10.54
N ILE A 78 3.61 -0.21 9.26
CA ILE A 78 2.22 -0.34 8.77
C ILE A 78 1.47 -1.46 9.49
N LYS A 79 2.12 -2.61 9.69
CA LYS A 79 1.53 -3.76 10.39
C LYS A 79 1.13 -3.46 11.83
N ASP A 80 1.74 -2.47 12.47
CA ASP A 80 1.54 -2.11 13.88
C ASP A 80 0.63 -0.87 14.07
N VAL A 81 0.68 0.10 13.15
CA VAL A 81 0.04 1.40 13.34
C VAL A 81 -1.50 1.32 13.27
N GLY A 82 -2.03 0.35 12.51
CA GLY A 82 -3.47 0.08 12.39
C GLY A 82 -4.17 0.83 11.25
N LEU A 83 -3.57 0.94 10.08
CA LEU A 83 -4.29 1.48 8.93
C LEU A 83 -5.34 0.47 8.43
N ASP A 84 -6.46 0.97 7.91
CA ASP A 84 -7.44 0.17 7.18
C ASP A 84 -6.93 -0.21 5.79
N TRP A 85 -6.19 0.71 5.18
CA TRP A 85 -5.53 0.50 3.89
C TRP A 85 -4.26 1.33 3.76
N SER A 86 -3.29 0.82 3.01
CA SER A 86 -2.04 1.49 2.69
C SER A 86 -1.90 1.65 1.18
N GLY A 87 -1.89 2.91 0.71
CA GLY A 87 -1.58 3.25 -0.66
C GLY A 87 -0.08 3.37 -0.86
N PHE A 88 0.45 2.72 -1.90
CA PHE A 88 1.85 2.85 -2.30
C PHE A 88 1.92 3.55 -3.65
N SER A 89 2.65 4.65 -3.70
CA SER A 89 3.09 5.27 -4.96
C SER A 89 4.57 4.98 -5.17
N LEU A 90 4.97 4.92 -6.43
CA LEU A 90 6.38 4.88 -6.81
C LEU A 90 6.87 6.31 -7.05
N ALA A 91 8.10 6.61 -6.64
CA ALA A 91 8.65 7.95 -6.74
C ALA A 91 8.70 8.41 -8.20
N THR A 92 8.08 9.55 -8.49
CA THR A 92 8.03 10.13 -9.83
C THR A 92 8.91 11.39 -9.88
N PRO A 93 9.99 11.41 -10.67
CA PRO A 93 10.93 12.53 -10.71
C PRO A 93 10.36 13.69 -11.54
N SER A 94 9.34 14.39 -11.04
CA SER A 94 8.69 15.48 -11.78
C SER A 94 9.66 16.59 -12.14
N ARG A 95 9.67 17.06 -13.40
CA ARG A 95 10.57 18.12 -13.86
C ARG A 95 10.56 19.32 -12.91
N GLY A 96 11.74 19.80 -12.54
CA GLY A 96 11.94 20.92 -11.62
C GLY A 96 11.98 20.53 -10.13
N SER A 97 11.52 19.34 -9.76
CA SER A 97 11.69 18.81 -8.41
C SER A 97 13.16 18.53 -8.09
N GLU A 98 13.49 18.51 -6.80
CA GLU A 98 14.81 18.08 -6.32
C GLU A 98 15.14 16.65 -6.75
N LEU A 99 14.16 15.74 -6.66
CA LEU A 99 14.29 14.36 -7.13
C LEU A 99 14.68 14.28 -8.61
N TYR A 100 14.08 15.10 -9.47
CA TYR A 100 14.45 15.14 -10.89
C TYR A 100 15.90 15.58 -11.10
N LYS A 101 16.36 16.61 -10.38
CA LYS A 101 17.74 17.09 -10.46
C LYS A 101 18.72 15.98 -10.08
N ILE A 102 18.47 15.31 -8.94
CA ILE A 102 19.27 14.17 -8.49
C ILE A 102 19.32 13.07 -9.55
N CYS A 103 18.17 12.69 -10.11
CA CYS A 103 18.10 11.63 -11.11
C CYS A 103 18.84 11.99 -12.42
N ILE A 104 18.80 13.25 -12.87
CA ILE A 104 19.54 13.69 -14.06
C ILE A 104 21.05 13.76 -13.79
N GLU A 105 21.45 14.31 -12.65
CA GLU A 105 22.86 14.44 -12.25
C GLU A 105 23.53 13.08 -12.12
N LYS A 106 22.85 12.13 -11.48
CA LYS A 106 23.36 10.77 -11.27
C LYS A 106 23.10 9.81 -12.43
N GLY A 107 22.38 10.25 -13.47
CA GLY A 107 22.06 9.42 -14.63
C GLY A 107 21.07 8.29 -14.35
N TYR A 108 20.20 8.45 -13.35
CA TYR A 108 19.17 7.47 -12.99
C TYR A 108 17.95 7.50 -13.90
N ILE A 109 17.78 8.57 -14.68
CA ILE A 109 16.79 8.68 -15.74
C ILE A 109 17.45 9.19 -17.02
N ARG A 110 16.78 8.99 -18.16
CA ARG A 110 17.24 9.48 -19.46
C ARG A 110 17.35 11.01 -19.45
N LYS A 111 18.42 11.56 -20.03
CA LYS A 111 18.66 13.02 -20.06
C LYS A 111 17.89 13.75 -21.16
N ASP A 112 17.51 13.03 -22.20
CA ASP A 112 16.89 13.51 -23.44
C ASP A 112 15.36 13.40 -23.44
N ILE A 113 14.73 13.33 -22.26
CA ILE A 113 13.27 13.36 -22.18
C ILE A 113 12.80 14.72 -22.74
N GLY A 114 11.86 14.72 -23.69
CA GLY A 114 11.21 15.92 -24.21
C GLY A 114 10.15 16.51 -23.28
N ILE A 115 9.62 17.68 -23.63
CA ILE A 115 8.44 18.26 -22.97
C ILE A 115 7.24 17.35 -23.26
N GLY A 116 6.52 16.92 -22.21
CA GLY A 116 5.38 16.02 -22.35
C GLY A 116 5.73 14.53 -22.50
N GLU A 117 7.01 14.18 -22.63
CA GLU A 117 7.46 12.77 -22.79
C GLU A 117 7.78 12.08 -21.47
N MET A 118 7.60 12.76 -20.35
CA MET A 118 7.86 12.17 -19.05
C MET A 118 6.72 11.21 -18.70
N ASP A 119 7.04 9.92 -18.69
CA ASP A 119 6.13 8.90 -18.20
C ASP A 119 5.99 9.04 -16.68
N THR A 120 4.76 9.28 -16.23
CA THR A 120 4.36 9.37 -14.83
C THR A 120 3.50 8.19 -14.39
N THR A 121 3.23 7.26 -15.32
CA THR A 121 2.44 6.04 -15.11
C THR A 121 3.32 4.86 -14.75
N GLN A 122 4.57 4.85 -15.22
CA GLN A 122 5.57 3.84 -14.91
C GLN A 122 6.67 4.40 -14.02
N TYR A 123 7.27 3.53 -13.22
CA TYR A 123 8.47 3.88 -12.46
C TYR A 123 9.71 3.76 -13.36
N VAL A 124 10.53 4.81 -13.39
CA VAL A 124 11.62 4.96 -14.39
C VAL A 124 13.00 5.19 -13.77
N ILE A 125 13.08 5.32 -12.45
CA ILE A 125 14.35 5.61 -11.75
C ILE A 125 15.17 4.32 -11.67
N ASN A 126 16.33 4.33 -12.31
CA ASN A 126 17.28 3.21 -12.32
C ASN A 126 18.53 3.57 -11.52
N THR A 127 18.71 2.95 -10.35
CA THR A 127 19.87 3.18 -9.48
C THR A 127 20.88 2.04 -9.61
N PRO A 128 22.16 2.22 -9.24
CA PRO A 128 23.15 1.14 -9.22
C PRO A 128 22.71 -0.06 -8.38
N GLU A 129 21.96 0.19 -7.31
CA GLU A 129 21.50 -0.82 -6.36
C GLU A 129 20.19 -1.49 -6.80
N TYR A 130 19.29 -0.74 -7.44
CA TYR A 130 17.93 -1.20 -7.72
C TYR A 130 17.43 -0.79 -9.11
N SER A 131 16.98 -1.80 -9.87
CA SER A 131 16.33 -1.60 -11.16
C SER A 131 14.87 -1.15 -11.00
N PRO A 132 14.28 -0.51 -12.04
CA PRO A 132 12.87 -0.16 -12.03
C PRO A 132 11.92 -1.34 -11.76
N GLU A 133 12.22 -2.50 -12.36
CA GLU A 133 11.43 -3.73 -12.22
C GLU A 133 11.49 -4.26 -10.79
N TYR A 134 12.67 -4.23 -10.17
CA TYR A 134 12.86 -4.66 -8.78
C TYR A 134 12.02 -3.80 -7.83
N VAL A 135 12.14 -2.47 -7.92
CA VAL A 135 11.40 -1.55 -7.04
C VAL A 135 9.89 -1.69 -7.23
N THR A 136 9.44 -1.79 -8.49
CA THR A 136 8.03 -1.98 -8.82
C THR A 136 7.50 -3.26 -8.20
N ARG A 137 8.21 -4.39 -8.39
CA ARG A 137 7.82 -5.69 -7.79
C ARG A 137 7.85 -5.63 -6.27
N LYS A 138 8.90 -5.07 -5.67
CA LYS A 138 9.03 -4.96 -4.20
C LYS A 138 7.90 -4.14 -3.60
N SER A 139 7.57 -2.99 -4.20
CA SER A 139 6.45 -2.13 -3.78
C SER A 139 5.10 -2.86 -3.87
N TYR A 140 4.88 -3.64 -4.94
CA TYR A 140 3.66 -4.42 -5.09
C TYR A 140 3.57 -5.56 -4.06
N LEU A 141 4.68 -6.25 -3.77
CA LEU A 141 4.73 -7.25 -2.70
C LEU A 141 4.46 -6.62 -1.32
N MET A 142 5.00 -5.43 -1.03
CA MET A 142 4.67 -4.70 0.19
C MET A 142 3.17 -4.40 0.29
N ASN A 143 2.55 -3.98 -0.82
CA ASN A 143 1.10 -3.76 -0.90
C ASN A 143 0.31 -5.03 -0.55
N LEU A 144 0.63 -6.17 -1.17
CA LEU A 144 -0.02 -7.45 -0.88
C LEU A 144 0.18 -7.85 0.58
N GLU A 145 1.38 -7.68 1.11
CA GLU A 145 1.73 -8.07 2.47
C GLU A 145 0.92 -7.30 3.52
N VAL A 146 0.83 -5.98 3.41
CA VAL A 146 0.19 -5.15 4.45
C VAL A 146 -1.32 -5.05 4.30
N ASN A 147 -1.83 -5.02 3.06
CA ASN A 147 -3.27 -4.81 2.83
C ASN A 147 -4.08 -6.10 2.79
N PHE A 148 -3.43 -7.26 2.61
CA PHE A 148 -4.11 -8.55 2.54
C PHE A 148 -3.59 -9.51 3.62
N VAL A 149 -2.32 -9.93 3.51
CA VAL A 149 -1.72 -10.91 4.44
C VAL A 149 -1.78 -10.43 5.89
N ASN A 150 -1.53 -9.13 6.09
CA ASN A 150 -1.52 -8.51 7.39
C ASN A 150 -2.64 -7.48 7.57
N ASN A 151 -3.73 -7.61 6.81
CA ASN A 151 -4.86 -6.68 6.87
C ASN A 151 -5.35 -6.49 8.31
N TYR A 152 -5.44 -5.22 8.73
CA TYR A 152 -5.77 -4.87 10.11
C TYR A 152 -7.14 -5.42 10.53
N ARG A 153 -8.19 -5.14 9.75
CA ARG A 153 -9.56 -5.57 10.07
C ARG A 153 -9.69 -7.09 10.10
N MET A 154 -9.05 -7.80 9.17
CA MET A 154 -9.00 -9.27 9.18
C MET A 154 -8.39 -9.83 10.47
N LYS A 155 -7.26 -9.27 10.92
CA LYS A 155 -6.58 -9.71 12.16
C LYS A 155 -7.40 -9.46 13.42
N HIS A 156 -8.30 -8.48 13.40
CA HIS A 156 -9.15 -8.13 14.54
C HIS A 156 -10.55 -8.74 14.45
N GLY A 157 -10.78 -9.65 13.49
CA GLY A 157 -12.08 -10.33 13.33
C GLY A 157 -13.19 -9.44 12.75
N GLU A 158 -12.83 -8.28 12.19
CA GLU A 158 -13.77 -7.31 11.62
C GLU A 158 -14.10 -7.65 10.16
N TYR A 159 -14.51 -8.90 9.94
CA TYR A 159 -14.68 -9.50 8.61
C TYR A 159 -15.72 -8.77 7.74
N LYS A 160 -16.74 -8.16 8.35
CA LYS A 160 -17.76 -7.38 7.63
C LYS A 160 -17.14 -6.16 6.93
N ILE A 161 -16.29 -5.42 7.63
CA ILE A 161 -15.60 -4.24 7.07
C ILE A 161 -14.56 -4.69 6.03
N ALA A 162 -13.77 -5.72 6.36
CA ALA A 162 -12.76 -6.25 5.43
C ALA A 162 -13.39 -6.75 4.11
N SER A 163 -14.47 -7.54 4.19
CA SER A 163 -15.16 -8.04 2.99
C SER A 163 -15.76 -6.94 2.12
N ALA A 164 -16.28 -5.86 2.71
CA ALA A 164 -16.75 -4.70 1.96
C ALA A 164 -15.58 -4.05 1.18
N CYS A 165 -14.45 -3.83 1.84
CA CYS A 165 -13.25 -3.31 1.20
C CYS A 165 -12.76 -4.18 0.03
N PHE A 166 -12.71 -5.51 0.21
CA PHE A 166 -12.29 -6.41 -0.87
C PHE A 166 -13.29 -6.44 -2.03
N LYS A 167 -14.60 -6.34 -1.76
CA LYS A 167 -15.63 -6.21 -2.82
C LYS A 167 -15.42 -4.93 -3.64
N ASP A 168 -15.14 -3.80 -2.99
CA ASP A 168 -14.87 -2.52 -3.66
C ASP A 168 -13.57 -2.55 -4.47
N LEU A 169 -12.57 -3.31 -4.02
CA LEU A 169 -11.35 -3.55 -4.78
C LEU A 169 -11.63 -4.40 -6.03
N ILE A 170 -12.35 -5.52 -5.87
CA ILE A 170 -12.69 -6.42 -6.98
C ILE A 170 -13.55 -5.71 -8.04
N ALA A 171 -14.46 -4.82 -7.62
CA ALA A 171 -15.26 -4.02 -8.55
C ALA A 171 -14.39 -3.14 -9.48
N ARG A 172 -13.21 -2.72 -9.03
CA ARG A 172 -12.25 -1.92 -9.81
C ARG A 172 -11.20 -2.78 -10.53
N TYR A 173 -10.84 -3.91 -9.95
CA TYR A 173 -9.83 -4.84 -10.45
C TYR A 173 -10.39 -6.27 -10.44
N PRO A 174 -11.25 -6.62 -11.41
CA PRO A 174 -11.98 -7.88 -11.42
C PRO A 174 -11.09 -9.12 -11.62
N ASP A 175 -9.84 -8.93 -12.04
CA ASP A 175 -8.84 -9.98 -12.25
C ASP A 175 -7.80 -10.07 -11.12
N HIS A 176 -8.14 -9.58 -9.92
CA HIS A 176 -7.22 -9.58 -8.77
C HIS A 176 -7.38 -10.83 -7.89
N ALA A 177 -6.64 -11.91 -8.18
CA ALA A 177 -6.82 -13.21 -7.48
C ALA A 177 -6.68 -13.12 -5.96
N PHE A 178 -5.69 -12.36 -5.45
CA PHE A 178 -5.50 -12.16 -4.01
C PHE A 178 -6.74 -11.54 -3.33
N ALA A 179 -7.45 -10.63 -4.01
CA ALA A 179 -8.62 -9.97 -3.45
C ALA A 179 -9.77 -10.95 -3.29
N TYR A 180 -9.96 -11.85 -4.26
CA TYR A 180 -10.93 -12.93 -4.13
C TYR A 180 -10.57 -13.92 -3.03
N TYR A 181 -9.28 -14.28 -2.88
CA TYR A 181 -8.84 -15.14 -1.79
C TYR A 181 -9.20 -14.54 -0.43
N TYR A 182 -8.80 -13.30 -0.16
CA TYR A 182 -9.06 -12.66 1.14
C TYR A 182 -10.53 -12.28 1.33
N LEU A 183 -11.28 -12.01 0.27
CA LEU A 183 -12.73 -11.93 0.32
C LEU A 183 -13.33 -13.27 0.79
N ALA A 184 -12.90 -14.40 0.24
CA ALA A 184 -13.36 -15.70 0.67
C ALA A 184 -13.05 -15.95 2.15
N GLN A 185 -11.83 -15.62 2.61
CA GLN A 185 -11.45 -15.75 4.02
C GLN A 185 -12.35 -14.91 4.94
N ALA A 186 -12.64 -13.66 4.55
CA ALA A 186 -13.55 -12.81 5.30
C ALA A 186 -14.98 -13.39 5.34
N LEU A 187 -15.49 -13.88 4.21
CA LEU A 187 -16.81 -14.49 4.11
C LEU A 187 -16.92 -15.80 4.92
N TYR A 188 -15.85 -16.61 4.97
CA TYR A 188 -15.79 -17.77 5.88
C TYR A 188 -15.87 -17.32 7.35
N GLY A 189 -15.16 -16.24 7.71
CA GLY A 189 -15.27 -15.62 9.04
C GLY A 189 -16.70 -15.13 9.38
N LEU A 190 -17.46 -14.70 8.38
CA LEU A 190 -18.89 -14.34 8.50
C LEU A 190 -19.86 -15.52 8.41
N LYS A 191 -19.37 -16.74 8.18
CA LYS A 191 -20.16 -17.96 7.91
C LYS A 191 -21.01 -17.89 6.63
N GLU A 192 -20.63 -17.04 5.68
CA GLU A 192 -21.27 -16.90 4.36
C GLU A 192 -20.67 -17.89 3.34
N THR A 193 -20.71 -19.19 3.69
CA THR A 193 -19.96 -20.27 3.01
C THR A 193 -20.21 -20.35 1.49
N THR A 194 -21.44 -20.11 1.04
CA THR A 194 -21.76 -20.16 -0.40
C THR A 194 -21.01 -19.09 -1.18
N GLN A 195 -21.01 -17.85 -0.69
CA GLN A 195 -20.32 -16.73 -1.33
C GLN A 195 -18.80 -16.90 -1.22
N ALA A 196 -18.30 -17.43 -0.09
CA ALA A 196 -16.89 -17.73 0.08
C ALA A 196 -16.38 -18.73 -0.96
N LYS A 197 -17.13 -19.80 -1.22
CA LYS A 197 -16.79 -20.78 -2.27
C LYS A 197 -16.81 -20.19 -3.68
N GLN A 198 -17.76 -19.29 -3.97
CA GLN A 198 -17.80 -18.58 -5.25
C GLN A 198 -16.55 -17.68 -5.45
N ALA A 199 -16.15 -16.96 -4.40
CA ALA A 199 -14.92 -16.17 -4.43
C ALA A 199 -13.67 -17.04 -4.62
N MET A 200 -13.58 -18.20 -3.94
CA MET A 200 -12.47 -19.15 -4.16
C MET A 200 -12.43 -19.67 -5.60
N HIS A 201 -13.58 -20.01 -6.20
CA HIS A 201 -13.63 -20.44 -7.59
C HIS A 201 -13.11 -19.35 -8.53
N LYS A 202 -13.51 -18.09 -8.32
CA LYS A 202 -12.99 -16.96 -9.11
C LYS A 202 -11.51 -16.73 -8.92
N MET A 203 -11.00 -16.87 -7.70
CA MET A 203 -9.57 -16.82 -7.43
C MET A 203 -8.79 -17.88 -8.24
N LEU A 204 -9.26 -19.14 -8.26
CA LEU A 204 -8.62 -20.23 -9.01
C LEU A 204 -8.65 -19.97 -10.51
N GLU A 205 -9.81 -19.55 -11.05
CA GLU A 205 -9.97 -19.21 -12.48
C GLU A 205 -8.97 -18.12 -12.93
N ILE A 206 -8.82 -17.04 -12.15
CA ILE A 206 -7.86 -15.98 -12.45
C ILE A 206 -6.42 -16.52 -12.38
N THR A 207 -6.12 -17.31 -11.34
CA THR A 207 -4.78 -17.85 -11.10
C THR A 207 -4.35 -18.87 -12.17
N GLU A 208 -5.29 -19.59 -12.76
CA GLU A 208 -5.05 -20.47 -13.91
C GLU A 208 -4.71 -19.70 -15.19
N ASN A 209 -5.37 -18.55 -15.39
CA ASN A 209 -5.18 -17.71 -16.57
C ASN A 209 -3.95 -16.80 -16.49
N ASP A 210 -3.51 -16.42 -15.28
CA ASP A 210 -2.32 -15.60 -15.07
C ASP A 210 -1.43 -16.19 -13.96
N SER A 211 -0.29 -16.74 -14.39
CA SER A 211 0.67 -17.41 -13.52
C SER A 211 1.34 -16.47 -12.51
N VAL A 212 1.30 -15.16 -12.70
CA VAL A 212 1.89 -14.20 -11.75
C VAL A 212 1.23 -14.33 -10.37
N TRP A 213 -0.08 -14.65 -10.34
CA TRP A 213 -0.79 -14.87 -9.08
C TRP A 213 -0.25 -16.09 -8.34
N LYS A 214 0.09 -17.18 -9.05
CA LYS A 214 0.74 -18.36 -8.44
C LYS A 214 2.05 -17.98 -7.78
N GLU A 215 2.85 -17.11 -8.41
CA GLU A 215 4.10 -16.61 -7.81
C GLU A 215 3.82 -15.86 -6.50
N TYR A 216 2.80 -14.99 -6.47
CA TYR A 216 2.46 -14.22 -5.28
C TYR A 216 1.94 -15.10 -4.15
N PHE A 217 1.05 -16.07 -4.43
CA PHE A 217 0.61 -17.04 -3.43
C PHE A 217 1.78 -17.85 -2.87
N ASN A 218 2.67 -18.33 -3.73
CA ASN A 218 3.88 -19.05 -3.31
C ASN A 218 4.82 -18.17 -2.48
N PHE A 219 5.01 -16.90 -2.86
CA PHE A 219 5.85 -15.96 -2.12
C PHE A 219 5.38 -15.80 -0.67
N PHE A 220 4.06 -15.72 -0.46
CA PHE A 220 3.45 -15.62 0.87
C PHE A 220 3.16 -16.97 1.54
N LYS A 221 3.57 -18.09 0.93
CA LYS A 221 3.34 -19.46 1.43
C LYS A 221 1.86 -19.75 1.68
N ILE A 222 0.99 -19.25 0.80
CA ILE A 222 -0.44 -19.51 0.82
C ILE A 222 -0.72 -20.70 -0.09
N GLU A 223 -1.24 -21.78 0.49
CA GLU A 223 -1.66 -22.97 -0.26
C GLU A 223 -2.99 -22.71 -0.95
N LEU A 224 -3.06 -23.10 -2.24
CA LEU A 224 -4.22 -22.95 -3.12
C LEU A 224 -5.14 -24.16 -3.06
#